data_AF-A0A212CNL1-F1
#
_entry.id   AF-A0A212CNL1-F1
#
_cell.length_a   1.000
_cell.length_b   1.000
_cell.length_c   1.000
_cell.angle_alpha   90.00
_cell.angle_beta   90.00
_cell.angle_gamma   90.00
#
_symmetry.space_group_name_H-M   'P 1'
#
loop_
_entity.id
_entity.type
_entity.pdbx_description
1 polymer ?
#
loop_
_entity_poly.entity_id
_entity_poly.type
_entity_poly.pdbx_seq_one_letter_code
_entity_poly.pdbx_strand_id
1 'polypeptide(L)'
;MPPLLTTMRNTRELVSGEVYLLSALAALQKVVETLPHFISPYLEGVLSQVIHLEKITSEMSPASQANVRLTSLKKTLATTLSPRVLLPAINKTYKQIEKNWKNLMGPFMSILREHIGVMRKEELASHQPQLTTFFLEALDFRTQHSENDLEEIGKTENYIIDCLVAMVVKLSEVTFRPLFFKLFDWAKTEDAPKDRLLTFYNLADCIAEKLKGLFTLFAGHLVKPFADTLNQVNISKTDEAFFDSENDPEKCCLLLQFILNCLYKIFLFDTQHFLSKERAEALMMPLVDQLENRLGGEEKFQERVTKHLIPCLAQFSVAMADDSLWKPLNYQILLKTRDSSPKVRRRGVHVGAGPALLCLAPGLGL
;
A
#
# COMPACT_ATOMS: atom_id res chain seq x y z
N MET A 1 -27.76 12.08 -23.85
CA MET A 1 -26.97 11.36 -22.82
C MET A 1 -27.78 10.28 -22.09
N PRO A 2 -29.01 10.53 -21.60
CA PRO A 2 -29.78 9.49 -20.88
C PRO A 2 -30.03 8.21 -21.67
N PRO A 3 -30.41 8.25 -22.97
CA PRO A 3 -30.59 7.03 -23.77
C PRO A 3 -29.31 6.21 -23.93
N LEU A 4 -28.17 6.89 -24.10
CA LEU A 4 -26.86 6.23 -24.25
C LEU A 4 -26.44 5.52 -22.96
N LEU A 5 -26.67 6.14 -21.81
CA LEU A 5 -26.41 5.52 -20.50
C LEU A 5 -27.36 4.34 -20.24
N THR A 6 -28.63 4.42 -20.62
CA THR A 6 -29.58 3.31 -20.50
C THR A 6 -29.21 2.15 -21.42
N THR A 7 -28.74 2.44 -22.63
CA THR A 7 -28.24 1.45 -23.57
C THR A 7 -27.00 0.73 -23.03
N MET A 8 -26.04 1.47 -22.47
CA MET A 8 -24.82 0.89 -21.88
C MET A 8 -25.10 0.04 -20.64
N ARG A 9 -26.17 0.35 -19.91
CA ARG A 9 -26.65 -0.44 -18.77
C ARG A 9 -27.15 -1.83 -19.18
N ASN A 10 -27.61 -2.01 -20.43
CA ASN A 10 -28.07 -3.30 -20.96
C ASN A 10 -26.87 -4.15 -21.43
N THR A 11 -26.10 -4.64 -20.46
CA THR A 11 -24.83 -5.35 -20.66
C THR A 11 -24.94 -6.57 -21.58
N ARG A 12 -26.11 -7.22 -21.64
CA ARG A 12 -26.36 -8.40 -22.48
C ARG A 12 -26.33 -8.10 -23.98
N GLU A 13 -26.74 -6.90 -24.40
CA GLU A 13 -26.72 -6.50 -25.82
C GLU A 13 -25.34 -6.02 -26.29
N LEU A 14 -24.54 -5.46 -25.37
CA LEU A 14 -23.16 -5.04 -25.65
C LEU A 14 -22.20 -6.22 -25.86
N VAL A 15 -22.41 -7.32 -25.15
CA VAL A 15 -21.62 -8.55 -25.31
C VAL A 15 -21.92 -9.24 -26.66
N SER A 16 -23.13 -9.08 -27.19
CA SER A 16 -23.54 -9.70 -28.47
C SER A 16 -22.97 -9.03 -29.72
N GLY A 17 -22.31 -7.87 -29.64
CA GLY A 17 -21.72 -7.22 -30.81
C GLY A 17 -20.57 -6.26 -30.46
N GLU A 18 -19.34 -6.66 -30.78
CA GLU A 18 -18.13 -5.84 -30.59
C GLU A 18 -18.24 -4.45 -31.27
N VAL A 19 -18.90 -4.38 -32.42
CA VAL A 19 -19.16 -3.12 -33.14
C VAL A 19 -20.06 -2.18 -32.34
N TYR A 20 -21.05 -2.72 -31.62
CA TYR A 20 -21.96 -1.95 -30.78
C TYR A 20 -21.25 -1.37 -29.57
N LEU A 21 -20.42 -2.18 -28.90
CA LEU A 21 -19.55 -1.72 -27.81
C LEU A 21 -18.59 -0.62 -28.28
N LEU A 22 -17.92 -0.80 -29.41
CA LEU A 22 -16.96 0.17 -29.96
C LEU A 22 -17.62 1.50 -30.34
N SER A 23 -18.85 1.45 -30.87
CA SER A 23 -19.62 2.66 -31.22
C SER A 23 -20.15 3.39 -29.98
N ALA A 24 -20.62 2.66 -28.96
CA ALA A 24 -21.03 3.25 -27.68
C ALA A 24 -19.85 3.92 -26.96
N LEU A 25 -18.69 3.26 -26.91
CA LEU A 25 -17.44 3.82 -26.36
C LEU A 25 -17.01 5.09 -27.11
N ALA A 26 -17.06 5.08 -28.45
CA ALA A 26 -16.69 6.23 -29.27
C ALA A 26 -17.63 7.42 -29.04
N ALA A 27 -18.93 7.16 -29.01
CA ALA A 27 -19.94 8.18 -28.77
C ALA A 27 -19.76 8.78 -27.37
N LEU A 28 -19.53 7.95 -26.35
CA LEU A 28 -19.28 8.43 -24.99
C LEU A 28 -18.00 9.26 -24.92
N GLN A 29 -16.89 8.79 -25.50
CA GLN A 29 -15.65 9.54 -25.58
C GLN A 29 -15.85 10.90 -26.25
N LYS A 30 -16.55 10.93 -27.39
CA LYS A 30 -16.76 12.18 -28.11
C LYS A 30 -17.63 13.17 -27.34
N VAL A 31 -18.59 12.69 -26.57
CA VAL A 31 -19.40 13.53 -25.68
C VAL A 31 -18.53 14.11 -24.55
N VAL A 32 -17.65 13.31 -23.95
CA VAL A 32 -16.71 13.76 -22.92
C VAL A 32 -15.72 14.81 -23.44
N GLU A 33 -15.25 14.66 -24.67
CA GLU A 33 -14.35 15.63 -25.30
C GLU A 33 -15.05 16.94 -25.69
N THR A 34 -16.28 16.86 -26.22
CA THR A 34 -16.94 18.05 -26.80
C THR A 34 -17.77 18.84 -25.80
N LEU A 35 -18.31 18.20 -24.76
CA LEU A 35 -19.25 18.82 -23.83
C LEU A 35 -18.87 18.61 -22.35
N PRO A 36 -17.64 18.91 -21.91
CA PRO A 36 -17.19 18.67 -20.54
C PRO A 36 -18.04 19.41 -19.49
N HIS A 37 -18.51 20.64 -19.80
CA HIS A 37 -19.32 21.45 -18.90
C HIS A 37 -20.76 20.92 -18.69
N PHE A 38 -21.29 20.13 -19.64
CA PHE A 38 -22.66 19.60 -19.58
C PHE A 38 -22.73 18.19 -18.99
N ILE A 39 -21.59 17.60 -18.63
CA ILE A 39 -21.50 16.23 -18.13
C ILE A 39 -21.76 16.15 -16.62
N SER A 40 -21.62 17.24 -15.88
CA SER A 40 -21.74 17.24 -14.42
C SER A 40 -22.97 16.49 -13.87
N PRO A 41 -24.20 16.62 -14.43
CA PRO A 41 -25.38 15.90 -13.91
C PRO A 41 -25.35 14.39 -14.17
N TYR A 42 -24.58 13.95 -15.15
CA TYR A 42 -24.55 12.57 -15.64
C TYR A 42 -23.24 11.86 -15.30
N LEU A 43 -22.27 12.58 -14.71
CA LEU A 43 -20.91 12.10 -14.49
C LEU A 43 -20.87 10.84 -13.63
N GLU A 44 -21.73 10.77 -12.61
CA GLU A 44 -21.88 9.57 -11.77
C GLU A 44 -22.26 8.35 -12.61
N GLY A 45 -23.27 8.49 -13.50
CA GLY A 45 -23.70 7.43 -14.40
C GLY A 45 -22.62 7.06 -15.42
N VAL A 46 -21.92 8.05 -15.97
CA VAL A 46 -20.81 7.82 -16.90
C VAL A 46 -19.68 7.04 -16.23
N LEU A 47 -19.26 7.43 -15.02
CA LEU A 47 -18.20 6.75 -14.27
C LEU A 47 -18.58 5.30 -13.99
N SER A 48 -19.79 5.05 -13.48
CA SER A 48 -20.27 3.69 -13.21
C SER A 48 -20.27 2.83 -14.48
N GLN A 49 -20.70 3.37 -15.63
CA GLN A 49 -20.66 2.63 -16.89
C GLN A 49 -19.23 2.34 -17.35
N VAL A 50 -18.31 3.31 -17.31
CA VAL A 50 -16.90 3.08 -17.69
C VAL A 50 -16.26 1.99 -16.85
N ILE A 51 -16.56 1.97 -15.55
CA ILE A 51 -16.04 0.97 -14.61
C ILE A 51 -16.61 -0.41 -14.89
N HIS A 52 -17.92 -0.52 -15.17
CA HIS A 52 -18.54 -1.79 -15.55
C HIS A 52 -18.04 -2.32 -16.91
N LEU A 53 -17.79 -1.45 -17.88
CA LEU A 53 -17.26 -1.85 -19.18
C LEU A 53 -15.86 -2.44 -19.08
N GLU A 54 -15.03 -1.96 -18.15
CA GLU A 54 -13.70 -2.53 -17.97
C GLU A 54 -13.72 -3.98 -17.52
N LYS A 55 -14.72 -4.37 -16.73
CA LYS A 55 -14.94 -5.78 -16.40
C LYS A 55 -15.17 -6.62 -17.66
N ILE A 56 -15.97 -6.11 -18.60
CA ILE A 56 -16.32 -6.81 -19.84
C ILE A 56 -15.11 -6.88 -20.77
N THR A 57 -14.38 -5.78 -20.92
CA THR A 57 -13.23 -5.74 -21.81
C THR A 57 -11.99 -6.41 -21.22
N SER A 58 -11.94 -6.60 -19.89
CA SER A 58 -10.92 -7.42 -19.21
C SER A 58 -10.99 -8.91 -19.62
N GLU A 59 -12.16 -9.41 -20.04
CA GLU A 59 -12.30 -10.78 -20.56
C GLU A 59 -11.84 -10.88 -22.03
N MET A 60 -11.63 -9.73 -22.69
CA MET A 60 -11.13 -9.65 -24.06
C MET A 60 -9.60 -9.50 -24.09
N SER A 61 -8.97 -9.74 -25.24
CA SER A 61 -7.53 -9.50 -25.42
C SER A 61 -7.15 -8.06 -25.03
N PRO A 62 -6.04 -7.83 -24.30
CA PRO A 62 -5.58 -6.49 -23.93
C PRO A 62 -5.27 -5.60 -25.14
N ALA A 63 -4.98 -6.19 -26.31
CA ALA A 63 -4.79 -5.48 -27.57
C ALA A 63 -6.10 -5.23 -28.35
N SER A 64 -7.25 -5.60 -27.81
CA SER A 64 -8.54 -5.33 -28.46
C SER A 64 -8.77 -3.83 -28.61
N GLN A 65 -9.39 -3.43 -29.72
CA GLN A 65 -9.71 -2.03 -29.97
C GLN A 65 -10.63 -1.45 -28.89
N ALA A 66 -11.45 -2.31 -28.25
CA ALA A 66 -12.32 -1.93 -27.15
C ALA A 66 -11.51 -1.51 -25.90
N ASN A 67 -10.49 -2.29 -25.52
CA ASN A 67 -9.60 -1.95 -24.40
C ASN A 67 -8.85 -0.64 -24.66
N VAL A 68 -8.28 -0.46 -25.86
CA VAL A 68 -7.56 0.77 -26.22
C VAL A 68 -8.47 2.01 -26.13
N ARG A 69 -9.71 1.91 -26.64
CA ARG A 69 -10.68 3.02 -26.56
C ARG A 69 -11.16 3.28 -25.13
N LEU A 70 -11.34 2.24 -24.33
CA LEU A 70 -11.70 2.39 -22.93
C LEU A 70 -10.61 3.10 -22.13
N THR A 71 -9.34 2.73 -22.32
CA THR A 71 -8.20 3.42 -21.71
C THR A 71 -8.13 4.88 -22.16
N SER A 72 -8.38 5.15 -23.45
CA SER A 72 -8.47 6.52 -23.96
C SER A 72 -9.60 7.31 -23.28
N LEU A 73 -10.79 6.72 -23.16
CA LEU A 73 -11.95 7.35 -22.52
C LEU A 73 -11.67 7.68 -21.04
N LYS A 74 -11.07 6.76 -20.28
CA LYS A 74 -10.65 7.02 -18.90
C LYS A 74 -9.69 8.20 -18.80
N LYS A 75 -8.70 8.24 -19.69
CA LYS A 75 -7.72 9.33 -19.75
C LYS A 75 -8.41 10.66 -20.09
N THR A 76 -9.35 10.65 -21.04
CA THR A 76 -10.15 11.84 -21.35
C THR A 76 -10.94 12.30 -20.12
N LEU A 77 -11.68 11.41 -19.45
CA LEU A 77 -12.42 11.74 -18.22
C LEU A 77 -11.53 12.34 -17.13
N ALA A 78 -10.33 11.78 -16.96
CA ALA A 78 -9.37 12.25 -15.97
C ALA A 78 -8.72 13.60 -16.34
N THR A 79 -8.61 13.94 -17.62
CA THR A 79 -7.88 15.13 -18.09
C THR A 79 -8.78 16.31 -18.44
N THR A 80 -10.00 16.08 -18.93
CA THR A 80 -10.87 17.17 -19.42
C THR A 80 -11.74 17.80 -18.33
N LEU A 81 -11.98 17.09 -17.24
CA LEU A 81 -12.88 17.54 -16.17
C LEU A 81 -12.11 18.29 -15.07
N SER A 82 -12.66 19.42 -14.62
CA SER A 82 -12.08 20.14 -13.47
C SER A 82 -12.25 19.33 -12.17
N PRO A 83 -11.31 19.41 -11.22
CA PRO A 83 -11.40 18.69 -9.94
C PRO A 83 -12.67 18.99 -9.16
N ARG A 84 -13.16 20.24 -9.24
CA ARG A 84 -14.40 20.70 -8.59
C ARG A 84 -15.65 19.93 -9.03
N VAL A 85 -15.65 19.38 -10.25
CA VAL A 85 -16.77 18.60 -10.78
C VAL A 85 -16.54 17.11 -10.58
N LEU A 86 -15.30 16.64 -10.80
CA LEU A 86 -15.00 15.21 -10.75
C LEU A 86 -14.94 14.66 -9.31
N LEU A 87 -14.31 15.36 -8.36
CA LEU A 87 -14.16 14.85 -6.99
C LEU A 87 -15.49 14.61 -6.27
N PRO A 88 -16.50 15.51 -6.34
CA PRO A 88 -17.82 15.22 -5.78
C PRO A 88 -18.52 14.03 -6.43
N ALA A 89 -18.35 13.83 -7.75
CA ALA A 89 -18.91 12.68 -8.44
C ALA A 89 -18.23 11.38 -8.01
N ILE A 90 -16.90 11.38 -7.88
CA ILE A 90 -16.11 10.25 -7.36
C ILE A 90 -16.58 9.85 -5.96
N ASN A 91 -16.78 10.81 -5.05
CA ASN A 91 -17.28 10.52 -3.70
C ASN A 91 -18.66 9.84 -3.72
N LYS A 92 -19.56 10.24 -4.64
CA LYS A 92 -20.87 9.59 -4.79
C LYS A 92 -20.75 8.20 -5.39
N THR A 93 -19.94 8.04 -6.43
CA THR A 93 -19.71 6.76 -7.10
C THR A 93 -19.02 5.75 -6.17
N TYR A 94 -18.10 6.19 -5.30
CA TYR A 94 -17.46 5.34 -4.29
C TYR A 94 -18.49 4.64 -3.41
N LYS A 95 -19.47 5.38 -2.85
CA LYS A 95 -20.54 4.83 -1.99
C LYS A 95 -21.45 3.80 -2.69
N GLN A 96 -21.49 3.82 -4.02
CA GLN A 96 -22.20 2.80 -4.80
C GLN A 96 -21.32 1.57 -5.06
N ILE A 97 -20.05 1.81 -5.38
CA ILE A 97 -19.07 0.76 -5.68
C ILE A 97 -18.70 -0.03 -4.43
N GLU A 98 -18.63 0.62 -3.27
CA GLU A 98 -18.34 -0.01 -1.97
C GLU A 98 -19.28 -1.20 -1.69
N LYS A 99 -20.53 -1.15 -2.16
CA LYS A 99 -21.48 -2.28 -2.01
C LYS A 99 -21.15 -3.48 -2.90
N ASN A 100 -20.51 -3.24 -4.05
CA ASN A 100 -20.16 -4.24 -5.07
C ASN A 100 -18.71 -4.05 -5.53
N TRP A 101 -17.78 -4.05 -4.58
CA TRP A 101 -16.40 -3.61 -4.81
C TRP A 101 -15.59 -4.56 -5.68
N LYS A 102 -15.95 -5.86 -5.69
CA LYS A 102 -15.22 -6.91 -6.42
C LYS A 102 -15.06 -6.56 -7.89
N ASN A 103 -13.81 -6.46 -8.35
CA ASN A 103 -13.42 -6.09 -9.72
C ASN A 103 -13.81 -4.67 -10.18
N LEU A 104 -14.47 -3.86 -9.34
CA LEU A 104 -14.85 -2.47 -9.69
C LEU A 104 -13.89 -1.44 -9.06
N MET A 105 -13.30 -1.74 -7.90
CA MET A 105 -12.45 -0.79 -7.18
C MET A 105 -11.16 -0.43 -7.94
N GLY A 106 -10.51 -1.40 -8.59
CA GLY A 106 -9.31 -1.16 -9.39
C GLY A 106 -9.55 -0.17 -10.55
N PRO A 107 -10.53 -0.44 -11.44
CA PRO A 107 -11.02 0.51 -12.45
C PRO A 107 -11.28 1.92 -11.91
N PHE A 108 -12.00 2.01 -10.79
CA PHE A 108 -12.38 3.25 -10.15
C PHE A 108 -11.17 4.06 -9.66
N MET A 109 -10.28 3.41 -8.89
CA MET A 109 -9.06 4.03 -8.37
C MET A 109 -8.09 4.41 -9.49
N SER A 110 -8.06 3.67 -10.60
CA SER A 110 -7.27 4.03 -11.78
C SER A 110 -7.67 5.37 -12.38
N ILE A 111 -8.98 5.67 -12.48
CA ILE A 111 -9.47 6.96 -12.99
C ILE A 111 -9.09 8.10 -12.04
N LEU A 112 -9.28 7.91 -10.72
CA LEU A 112 -8.89 8.91 -9.72
C LEU A 112 -7.38 9.15 -9.72
N ARG A 113 -6.57 8.09 -9.83
CA ARG A 113 -5.11 8.15 -9.88
C ARG A 113 -4.63 8.95 -11.10
N GLU A 114 -5.19 8.69 -12.28
CA GLU A 114 -4.87 9.45 -13.50
C GLU A 114 -5.25 10.93 -13.32
N HIS A 115 -6.42 11.21 -12.73
CA HIS A 115 -6.86 12.59 -12.49
C HIS A 115 -5.94 13.34 -11.52
N ILE A 116 -5.56 12.71 -10.42
CA ILE A 116 -4.56 13.25 -9.48
C ILE A 116 -3.22 13.44 -10.19
N GLY A 117 -2.85 12.52 -11.09
CA GLY A 117 -1.64 12.59 -11.93
C GLY A 117 -1.61 13.80 -12.87
N VAL A 118 -2.75 14.30 -13.32
CA VAL A 118 -2.87 15.48 -14.20
C VAL A 118 -3.02 16.79 -13.42
N MET A 119 -3.62 16.74 -12.24
CA MET A 119 -3.89 17.91 -11.40
C MET A 119 -2.64 18.73 -11.08
N ARG A 120 -2.71 20.07 -11.17
CA ARG A 120 -1.59 20.94 -10.81
C ARG A 120 -1.38 20.97 -9.29
N LYS A 121 -0.19 21.37 -8.83
CA LYS A 121 0.13 21.39 -7.38
C LYS A 121 -0.78 22.36 -6.61
N GLU A 122 -1.13 23.49 -7.22
CA GLU A 122 -1.99 24.52 -6.63
C GLU A 122 -3.44 24.03 -6.49
N GLU A 123 -3.95 23.35 -7.53
CA GLU A 123 -5.27 22.73 -7.51
C GLU A 123 -5.33 21.60 -6.48
N LEU A 124 -4.29 20.78 -6.41
CA LEU A 124 -4.17 19.71 -5.41
C LEU A 124 -4.17 20.26 -3.99
N ALA A 125 -3.43 21.34 -3.72
CA ALA A 125 -3.45 22.00 -2.42
C ALA A 125 -4.86 22.49 -2.04
N SER A 126 -5.61 23.05 -2.99
CA SER A 126 -6.98 23.54 -2.74
C SER A 126 -7.99 22.42 -2.45
N HIS A 127 -7.77 21.22 -3.01
CA HIS A 127 -8.65 20.07 -2.85
C HIS A 127 -8.12 19.00 -1.87
N GLN A 128 -6.95 19.23 -1.26
CA GLN A 128 -6.31 18.30 -0.33
C GLN A 128 -7.23 17.89 0.83
N PRO A 129 -8.00 18.79 1.49
CA PRO A 129 -8.86 18.40 2.60
C PRO A 129 -9.94 17.39 2.17
N GLN A 130 -10.54 17.60 1.00
CA GLN A 130 -11.56 16.71 0.45
C GLN A 130 -10.97 15.34 0.11
N LEU A 131 -9.81 15.31 -0.55
CA LEU A 131 -9.10 14.07 -0.88
C LEU A 131 -8.66 13.32 0.38
N THR A 132 -8.19 14.04 1.39
CA THR A 132 -7.77 13.44 2.66
C THR A 132 -8.94 12.74 3.36
N THR A 133 -10.11 13.38 3.42
CA THR A 133 -11.31 12.76 3.99
C THR A 133 -11.72 11.52 3.19
N PHE A 134 -11.71 11.61 1.85
CA PHE A 134 -12.00 10.48 0.98
C PHE A 134 -11.04 9.30 1.21
N PHE A 135 -9.73 9.54 1.26
CA PHE A 135 -8.76 8.47 1.47
C PHE A 135 -8.84 7.86 2.87
N LEU A 136 -9.17 8.64 3.91
CA LEU A 136 -9.39 8.08 5.25
C LEU A 136 -10.62 7.17 5.31
N GLU A 137 -11.70 7.52 4.60
CA GLU A 137 -12.88 6.67 4.44
C GLU A 137 -12.53 5.40 3.64
N ALA A 138 -11.79 5.56 2.54
CA ALA A 138 -11.43 4.46 1.65
C ALA A 138 -10.37 3.50 2.24
N LEU A 139 -9.44 3.96 3.07
CA LEU A 139 -8.47 3.10 3.75
C LEU A 139 -9.11 2.26 4.86
N ASP A 140 -10.30 2.63 5.34
CA ASP A 140 -11.05 1.84 6.32
C ASP A 140 -11.71 0.59 5.70
N PHE A 141 -11.51 0.34 4.40
CA PHE A 141 -12.09 -0.77 3.66
C PHE A 141 -11.87 -2.14 4.33
N ARG A 142 -10.68 -2.38 4.89
CA ARG A 142 -10.35 -3.65 5.57
C ARG A 142 -11.19 -3.86 6.83
N THR A 143 -11.48 -2.80 7.58
CA THR A 143 -12.31 -2.91 8.80
C THR A 143 -13.77 -3.12 8.45
N GLN A 144 -14.24 -2.49 7.37
CA GLN A 144 -15.62 -2.58 6.91
C GLN A 144 -15.96 -3.96 6.30
N HIS A 145 -14.96 -4.70 5.81
CA HIS A 145 -15.15 -5.96 5.07
C HIS A 145 -14.35 -7.10 5.70
N SER A 146 -14.25 -7.14 7.03
CA SER A 146 -13.46 -8.11 7.78
C SER A 146 -13.86 -9.58 7.58
N GLU A 147 -15.09 -9.84 7.09
CA GLU A 147 -15.64 -11.17 6.81
C GLU A 147 -15.20 -11.75 5.45
N ASN A 148 -14.64 -10.92 4.57
CA ASN A 148 -14.21 -11.33 3.23
C ASN A 148 -12.79 -11.93 3.25
N ASP A 149 -12.42 -12.56 2.13
CA ASP A 149 -11.10 -13.16 1.95
C ASP A 149 -9.97 -12.12 2.08
N LEU A 150 -8.95 -12.46 2.87
CA LEU A 150 -7.86 -11.56 3.22
C LEU A 150 -7.03 -11.14 2.00
N GLU A 151 -6.88 -12.03 1.02
CA GLU A 151 -6.11 -11.78 -0.20
C GLU A 151 -6.89 -10.86 -1.17
N GLU A 152 -8.19 -11.09 -1.35
CA GLU A 152 -9.06 -10.21 -2.14
C GLU A 152 -9.12 -8.78 -1.57
N ILE A 153 -9.24 -8.65 -0.24
CA ILE A 153 -9.21 -7.37 0.46
C ILE A 153 -7.85 -6.70 0.24
N GLY A 154 -6.74 -7.43 0.43
CA GLY A 154 -5.39 -6.89 0.22
C GLY A 154 -5.15 -6.39 -1.20
N LYS A 155 -5.61 -7.11 -2.22
CA LYS A 155 -5.55 -6.66 -3.63
C LYS A 155 -6.34 -5.37 -3.83
N THR A 156 -7.52 -5.28 -3.23
CA THR A 156 -8.40 -4.12 -3.37
C THR A 156 -7.83 -2.89 -2.66
N GLU A 157 -7.35 -3.08 -1.42
CA GLU A 157 -6.66 -2.08 -0.61
C GLU A 157 -5.42 -1.52 -1.33
N ASN A 158 -4.65 -2.37 -2.02
CA ASN A 158 -3.48 -1.92 -2.79
C ASN A 158 -3.84 -0.94 -3.92
N TYR A 159 -5.00 -1.06 -4.57
CA TYR A 159 -5.42 -0.06 -5.56
C TYR A 159 -5.69 1.31 -4.92
N ILE A 160 -6.19 1.33 -3.69
CA ILE A 160 -6.45 2.55 -2.91
C ILE A 160 -5.11 3.17 -2.48
N ILE A 161 -4.21 2.34 -1.95
CA ILE A 161 -2.86 2.75 -1.52
C ILE A 161 -2.07 3.31 -2.72
N ASP A 162 -2.07 2.65 -3.87
CA ASP A 162 -1.38 3.11 -5.08
C ASP A 162 -1.88 4.49 -5.53
N CYS A 163 -3.18 4.74 -5.42
CA CYS A 163 -3.79 6.02 -5.72
C CYS A 163 -3.36 7.12 -4.73
N LEU A 164 -3.38 6.82 -3.43
CA LEU A 164 -2.91 7.73 -2.39
C LEU A 164 -1.41 8.02 -2.52
N VAL A 165 -0.60 7.01 -2.81
CA VAL A 165 0.84 7.15 -3.03
C VAL A 165 1.12 8.04 -4.24
N ALA A 166 0.33 7.93 -5.31
CA ALA A 166 0.43 8.85 -6.46
C ALA A 166 0.14 10.32 -6.08
N MET A 167 -0.78 10.54 -5.13
CA MET A 167 -1.02 11.87 -4.54
C MET A 167 0.18 12.33 -3.70
N VAL A 168 0.72 11.46 -2.84
CA VAL A 168 1.84 11.78 -1.94
C VAL A 168 3.07 12.25 -2.71
N VAL A 169 3.41 11.61 -3.83
CA VAL A 169 4.57 12.01 -4.66
C VAL A 169 4.44 13.44 -5.23
N LYS A 170 3.22 13.98 -5.32
CA LYS A 170 2.98 15.37 -5.75
C LYS A 170 3.02 16.39 -4.63
N LEU A 171 2.86 15.96 -3.38
CA LEU A 171 2.84 16.86 -2.23
C LEU A 171 4.27 17.35 -1.93
N SER A 172 4.36 18.58 -1.43
CA SER A 172 5.58 19.06 -0.79
C SER A 172 5.76 18.44 0.59
N GLU A 173 6.97 18.46 1.13
CA GLU A 173 7.25 18.02 2.51
C GLU A 173 6.32 18.70 3.53
N VAL A 174 6.11 20.01 3.39
CA VAL A 174 5.28 20.83 4.27
C VAL A 174 3.81 20.37 4.29
N THR A 175 3.29 19.97 3.13
CA THR A 175 1.90 19.50 2.99
C THR A 175 1.74 18.01 3.28
N PHE A 176 2.80 17.22 3.06
CA PHE A 176 2.78 15.78 3.31
C PHE A 176 2.89 15.46 4.80
N ARG A 177 3.74 16.19 5.54
CA ARG A 177 3.92 16.01 6.99
C ARG A 177 2.60 15.95 7.78
N PRO A 178 1.69 16.94 7.70
CA PRO A 178 0.42 16.89 8.43
C PRO A 178 -0.50 15.77 7.95
N LEU A 179 -0.48 15.43 6.65
CA LEU A 179 -1.25 14.30 6.12
C LEU A 179 -0.74 12.97 6.70
N PHE A 180 0.57 12.78 6.75
CA PHE A 180 1.19 11.57 7.29
C PHE A 180 0.83 11.38 8.77
N PHE A 181 0.93 12.44 9.59
CA PHE A 181 0.51 12.35 11.00
C PHE A 181 -0.98 12.10 11.14
N LYS A 182 -1.83 12.72 10.32
CA LYS A 182 -3.26 12.42 10.33
C LYS A 182 -3.57 10.96 10.01
N LEU A 183 -2.85 10.35 9.06
CA LEU A 183 -2.96 8.93 8.74
C LEU A 183 -2.46 8.04 9.87
N PHE A 184 -1.36 8.43 10.52
CA PHE A 184 -0.81 7.72 11.68
C PHE A 184 -1.76 7.76 12.88
N ASP A 185 -2.32 8.93 13.19
CA ASP A 185 -3.27 9.12 14.29
C ASP A 185 -4.59 8.37 14.03
N TRP A 186 -5.07 8.37 12.78
CA TRP A 186 -6.23 7.56 12.35
C TRP A 186 -6.02 6.06 12.61
N ALA A 187 -4.81 5.55 12.37
CA ALA A 187 -4.49 4.13 12.58
C ALA A 187 -4.32 3.77 14.07
N LYS A 188 -4.03 4.76 14.92
CA LYS A 188 -3.72 4.60 16.35
C LYS A 188 -4.82 5.07 17.30
N THR A 189 -6.01 5.37 16.78
CA THR A 189 -7.12 5.80 17.63
C THR A 189 -7.45 4.68 18.63
N GLU A 190 -7.57 5.00 19.93
CA GLU A 190 -7.60 4.00 21.02
C GLU A 190 -8.73 2.97 20.90
N ASP A 191 -9.86 3.35 20.30
CA ASP A 191 -11.02 2.47 20.05
C ASP A 191 -11.06 1.88 18.62
N ALA A 192 -10.04 2.14 17.80
CA ALA A 192 -10.05 1.68 16.42
C ALA A 192 -9.64 0.21 16.29
N PRO A 193 -10.23 -0.52 15.32
CA PRO A 193 -9.80 -1.88 15.01
C PRO A 193 -8.31 -1.91 14.63
N LYS A 194 -7.57 -2.89 15.16
CA LYS A 194 -6.15 -3.09 14.83
C LYS A 194 -5.91 -3.35 13.34
N ASP A 195 -6.95 -3.74 12.59
CA ASP A 195 -6.91 -3.83 11.13
C ASP A 195 -6.49 -2.52 10.44
N ARG A 196 -6.78 -1.34 11.04
CA ARG A 196 -6.29 -0.05 10.51
C ARG A 196 -4.77 0.05 10.59
N LEU A 197 -4.15 -0.52 11.62
CA LEU A 197 -2.70 -0.56 11.77
C LEU A 197 -2.05 -1.38 10.64
N LEU A 198 -2.69 -2.49 10.26
CA LEU A 198 -2.24 -3.32 9.14
C LEU A 198 -2.25 -2.53 7.83
N THR A 199 -3.35 -1.84 7.54
CA THR A 199 -3.47 -0.96 6.36
C THR A 199 -2.45 0.17 6.40
N PHE A 200 -2.24 0.81 7.55
CA PHE A 200 -1.29 1.91 7.70
C PHE A 200 0.16 1.46 7.48
N TYR A 201 0.55 0.28 7.98
CA TYR A 201 1.91 -0.22 7.76
C TYR A 201 2.13 -0.67 6.31
N ASN A 202 1.12 -1.22 5.64
CA ASN A 202 1.18 -1.45 4.19
C ASN A 202 1.37 -0.12 3.42
N LEU A 203 0.58 0.90 3.76
CA LEU A 203 0.72 2.23 3.18
C LEU A 203 2.11 2.84 3.44
N ALA A 204 2.62 2.74 4.67
CA ALA A 204 3.95 3.24 5.01
C ALA A 204 5.05 2.54 4.20
N ASP A 205 4.95 1.22 4.00
CA ASP A 205 5.87 0.44 3.17
C ASP A 205 5.85 0.89 1.69
N CYS A 206 4.68 1.18 1.14
CA CYS A 206 4.54 1.70 -0.22
C CYS A 206 5.04 3.15 -0.37
N ILE A 207 4.80 4.00 0.63
CA ILE A 207 5.33 5.37 0.66
C ILE A 207 6.86 5.36 0.76
N ALA A 208 7.43 4.50 1.62
CA ALA A 208 8.88 4.34 1.75
C ALA A 208 9.54 3.99 0.42
N GLU A 209 8.91 3.13 -0.38
CA GLU A 209 9.40 2.75 -1.71
C GLU A 209 9.41 3.93 -2.69
N LYS A 210 8.37 4.79 -2.67
CA LYS A 210 8.26 5.92 -3.62
C LYS A 210 9.06 7.14 -3.22
N LEU A 211 9.07 7.50 -1.93
CA LEU A 211 9.79 8.67 -1.42
C LEU A 211 11.27 8.37 -1.12
N LYS A 212 11.64 7.10 -0.93
CA LYS A 212 13.01 6.65 -0.65
C LYS A 212 13.62 7.46 0.51
N GLY A 213 14.78 8.07 0.30
CA GLY A 213 15.49 8.84 1.33
C GLY A 213 14.66 9.97 1.95
N LEU A 214 13.71 10.57 1.20
CA LEU A 214 12.83 11.61 1.73
C LEU A 214 11.88 11.08 2.82
N PHE A 215 11.56 9.78 2.81
CA PHE A 215 10.71 9.18 3.82
C PHE A 215 11.39 9.11 5.20
N THR A 216 12.72 9.05 5.24
CA THR A 216 13.49 8.95 6.50
C THR A 216 13.26 10.15 7.42
N LEU A 217 12.92 11.32 6.86
CA LEU A 217 12.55 12.54 7.60
C LEU A 217 11.32 12.34 8.51
N PHE A 218 10.46 11.37 8.19
CA PHE A 218 9.22 11.07 8.92
C PHE A 218 9.30 9.75 9.70
N ALA A 219 10.15 8.83 9.27
CA ALA A 219 10.29 7.49 9.84
C ALA A 219 10.67 7.48 11.33
N GLY A 220 11.19 8.58 11.87
CA GLY A 220 11.56 8.69 13.29
C GLY A 220 10.39 8.44 14.23
N HIS A 221 9.18 8.85 13.82
CA HIS A 221 7.95 8.62 14.57
C HIS A 221 7.45 7.17 14.50
N LEU A 222 7.96 6.37 13.57
CA LEU A 222 7.59 4.96 13.39
C LEU A 222 8.50 3.99 14.16
N VAL A 223 9.70 4.41 14.57
CA VAL A 223 10.70 3.54 15.23
C VAL A 223 10.13 2.84 16.46
N LYS A 224 9.63 3.61 17.43
CA LYS A 224 9.05 3.06 18.66
C LYS A 224 7.78 2.24 18.38
N PRO A 225 6.80 2.73 17.59
CA PRO A 225 5.63 1.93 17.20
C PRO A 225 5.99 0.58 16.55
N PHE A 226 6.98 0.55 15.65
CA PHE A 226 7.45 -0.69 15.04
C PHE A 226 8.09 -1.62 16.07
N ALA A 227 8.95 -1.11 16.95
CA ALA A 227 9.53 -1.91 18.02
C ALA A 227 8.46 -2.52 18.95
N ASP A 228 7.47 -1.72 19.35
CA ASP A 228 6.37 -2.14 20.22
C ASP A 228 5.52 -3.21 19.53
N THR A 229 5.12 -3.00 18.27
CA THR A 229 4.34 -4.00 17.51
C THR A 229 5.13 -5.28 17.26
N LEU A 230 6.42 -5.20 16.91
CA LEU A 230 7.27 -6.38 16.72
C LEU A 230 7.37 -7.24 17.98
N ASN A 231 7.38 -6.61 19.16
CA ASN A 231 7.37 -7.33 20.43
C ASN A 231 6.01 -7.97 20.74
N GLN A 232 4.90 -7.24 20.51
CA GLN A 232 3.55 -7.72 20.79
C GLN A 232 3.11 -8.88 19.87
N VAL A 233 3.65 -8.93 18.64
CA VAL A 233 3.35 -9.98 17.65
C VAL A 233 4.33 -11.16 17.75
N ASN A 234 5.21 -11.15 18.76
CA ASN A 234 6.16 -12.22 18.98
C ASN A 234 5.63 -13.24 19.99
N ILE A 235 5.26 -14.42 19.49
CA ILE A 235 4.76 -15.54 20.31
C ILE A 235 5.73 -15.94 21.42
N SER A 236 7.05 -15.76 21.21
CA SER A 236 8.05 -16.09 22.23
C SER A 236 8.08 -15.11 23.40
N LYS A 237 7.45 -13.93 23.28
CA LYS A 237 7.37 -12.89 24.33
C LYS A 237 5.97 -12.76 24.92
N THR A 238 4.95 -12.87 24.09
CA THR A 238 3.55 -12.67 24.45
C THR A 238 2.72 -13.79 23.83
N ASP A 239 1.93 -14.48 24.66
CA ASP A 239 1.01 -15.55 24.24
C ASP A 239 -0.41 -15.00 23.97
N GLU A 240 -0.58 -13.68 24.00
CA GLU A 240 -1.84 -12.99 23.75
C GLU A 240 -2.06 -12.78 22.25
N ALA A 241 -3.28 -13.04 21.78
CA ALA A 241 -3.67 -12.75 20.41
C ALA A 241 -3.60 -11.25 20.15
N PHE A 242 -3.01 -10.85 19.02
CA PHE A 242 -2.90 -9.45 18.68
C PHE A 242 -4.21 -8.94 18.07
N PHE A 243 -4.86 -9.69 17.19
CA PHE A 243 -6.17 -9.38 16.62
C PHE A 243 -7.27 -10.21 17.30
N ASP A 244 -8.46 -9.63 17.47
CA ASP A 244 -9.63 -10.31 18.04
C ASP A 244 -10.33 -11.26 17.05
N SER A 245 -9.68 -11.61 15.94
CA SER A 245 -10.27 -12.37 14.82
C SER A 245 -9.63 -13.74 14.63
N GLU A 246 -10.38 -14.73 14.12
CA GLU A 246 -9.84 -16.08 13.83
C GLU A 246 -8.66 -16.08 12.84
N ASN A 247 -8.58 -15.07 11.97
CA ASN A 247 -7.48 -14.86 11.03
C ASN A 247 -6.25 -14.14 11.65
N ASP A 248 -6.18 -14.02 12.98
CA ASP A 248 -5.06 -13.40 13.71
C ASP A 248 -3.66 -13.84 13.22
N PRO A 249 -3.32 -15.13 13.14
CA PRO A 249 -1.96 -15.53 12.77
C PRO A 249 -1.58 -15.10 11.35
N GLU A 250 -2.54 -15.03 10.43
CA GLU A 250 -2.31 -14.58 9.06
C GLU A 250 -2.13 -13.07 8.97
N LYS A 251 -3.02 -12.32 9.64
CA LYS A 251 -2.93 -10.86 9.74
C LYS A 251 -1.63 -10.43 10.40
N CYS A 252 -1.23 -11.11 11.47
CA CYS A 252 0.04 -10.88 12.15
C CYS A 252 1.24 -11.19 11.24
N CYS A 253 1.20 -12.25 10.41
CA CYS A 253 2.26 -12.52 9.44
C CYS A 253 2.40 -11.40 8.40
N LEU A 254 1.27 -10.89 7.87
CA LEU A 254 1.27 -9.76 6.94
C LEU A 254 1.79 -8.49 7.63
N LEU A 255 1.40 -8.24 8.88
CA LEU A 255 1.85 -7.10 9.66
C LEU A 255 3.37 -7.11 9.83
N LEU A 256 3.95 -8.25 10.21
CA LEU A 256 5.40 -8.43 10.29
C LEU A 256 6.07 -8.21 8.94
N GLN A 257 5.50 -8.71 7.85
CA GLN A 257 6.03 -8.51 6.51
C GLN A 257 6.08 -7.02 6.14
N PHE A 258 5.01 -6.26 6.38
CA PHE A 258 4.98 -4.82 6.09
C PHE A 258 5.98 -4.03 6.93
N ILE A 259 6.08 -4.32 8.24
CA ILE A 259 7.05 -3.68 9.13
C ILE A 259 8.48 -3.96 8.67
N LEU A 260 8.82 -5.22 8.40
CA LEU A 260 10.17 -5.64 8.01
C LEU A 260 10.57 -5.04 6.66
N ASN A 261 9.65 -5.00 5.67
CA ASN A 261 9.90 -4.38 4.38
C ASN A 261 10.08 -2.86 4.50
N CYS A 262 9.25 -2.21 5.32
CA CYS A 262 9.33 -0.77 5.53
C CYS A 262 10.65 -0.39 6.22
N LEU A 263 11.02 -1.12 7.28
CA LEU A 263 12.32 -0.95 7.95
C LEU A 263 13.49 -1.21 7.01
N TYR A 264 13.44 -2.27 6.21
CA TYR A 264 14.46 -2.53 5.19
C TYR A 264 14.63 -1.35 4.23
N LYS A 265 13.54 -0.79 3.71
CA LYS A 265 13.59 0.39 2.81
C LYS A 265 14.11 1.64 3.52
N ILE A 266 13.72 1.86 4.78
CA ILE A 266 14.24 2.96 5.60
C ILE A 266 15.76 2.85 5.76
N PHE A 267 16.28 1.66 6.05
CA PHE A 267 17.73 1.43 6.19
C PHE A 267 18.46 1.44 4.84
N LEU A 268 17.81 1.00 3.77
CA LEU A 268 18.38 0.99 2.42
C LEU A 268 18.59 2.39 1.87
N PHE A 269 17.63 3.28 2.14
CA PHE A 269 17.66 4.67 1.67
C PHE A 269 18.13 5.65 2.74
N ASP A 270 18.79 5.17 3.80
CA ASP A 270 19.39 6.03 4.81
C ASP A 270 20.58 6.79 4.20
N THR A 271 20.40 8.09 4.02
CA THR A 271 21.41 9.01 3.44
C THR A 271 21.86 10.09 4.43
N GLN A 272 21.18 10.20 5.58
CA GLN A 272 21.37 11.31 6.54
C GLN A 272 21.61 10.81 7.97
N HIS A 273 22.14 9.59 8.13
CA HIS A 273 22.31 8.95 9.43
C HIS A 273 21.00 8.92 10.24
N PHE A 274 19.92 8.52 9.57
CA PHE A 274 18.63 8.27 10.20
C PHE A 274 18.77 7.31 11.38
N LEU A 275 19.59 6.27 11.23
CA LEU A 275 19.81 5.29 12.29
C LEU A 275 20.78 5.80 13.35
N SER A 276 20.30 6.65 14.25
CA SER A 276 21.05 7.05 15.45
C SER A 276 21.23 5.87 16.41
N LYS A 277 22.22 5.98 17.31
CA LYS A 277 22.47 4.99 18.37
C LYS A 277 21.22 4.64 19.17
N GLU A 278 20.44 5.64 19.59
CA GLU A 278 19.19 5.44 20.34
C GLU A 278 18.15 4.63 19.53
N ARG A 279 18.00 4.92 18.24
CA ARG A 279 17.06 4.21 17.36
C ARG A 279 17.52 2.79 17.08
N ALA A 280 18.83 2.58 16.92
CA ALA A 280 19.42 1.27 16.76
C ALA A 280 19.22 0.40 18.01
N GLU A 281 19.48 0.95 19.19
CA GLU A 281 19.25 0.26 20.47
C GLU A 281 17.76 -0.11 20.65
N ALA A 282 16.84 0.78 20.27
CA ALA A 282 15.40 0.51 20.33
C ALA A 282 14.93 -0.61 19.39
N LEU A 283 15.55 -0.75 18.20
CA LEU A 283 15.12 -1.71 17.17
C LEU A 283 15.88 -3.05 17.21
N MET A 284 17.09 -3.07 17.76
CA MET A 284 17.98 -4.24 17.71
C MET A 284 17.34 -5.50 18.32
N MET A 285 16.86 -5.43 19.56
CA MET A 285 16.25 -6.59 20.21
C MET A 285 14.93 -7.02 19.55
N PRO A 286 13.96 -6.12 19.28
CA PRO A 286 12.72 -6.48 18.60
C PRO A 286 12.93 -7.16 17.24
N LEU A 287 13.95 -6.77 16.47
CA LEU A 287 14.30 -7.38 15.19
C LEU A 287 14.97 -8.75 15.35
N VAL A 288 15.97 -8.86 16.23
CA VAL A 288 16.69 -10.13 16.45
C VAL A 288 15.77 -11.19 17.03
N ASP A 289 14.83 -10.81 17.90
CA ASP A 289 13.87 -11.74 18.50
C ASP A 289 12.86 -12.28 17.48
N GLN A 290 12.72 -11.67 16.28
CA GLN A 290 11.91 -12.27 15.21
C GLN A 290 12.52 -13.55 14.64
N LEU A 291 13.81 -13.84 14.91
CA LEU A 291 14.42 -15.12 14.53
C LEU A 291 13.83 -16.31 15.29
N GLU A 292 13.25 -16.06 16.46
CA GLU A 292 12.57 -17.09 17.27
C GLU A 292 11.05 -17.11 17.05
N ASN A 293 10.49 -16.07 16.44
CA ASN A 293 9.06 -15.93 16.25
C ASN A 293 8.52 -16.89 15.17
N ARG A 294 7.91 -18.01 15.58
CA ARG A 294 7.36 -19.06 14.70
C ARG A 294 5.92 -18.82 14.24
N LEU A 295 5.41 -17.61 14.39
CA LEU A 295 4.05 -17.25 13.98
C LEU A 295 3.78 -17.60 12.52
N GLY A 296 2.59 -18.19 12.27
CA GLY A 296 2.08 -18.53 10.94
C GLY A 296 2.45 -19.92 10.43
N GLY A 297 3.05 -20.75 11.30
CA GLY A 297 3.54 -22.07 10.92
C GLY A 297 4.91 -22.02 10.23
N GLU A 298 5.42 -23.19 9.90
CA GLU A 298 6.82 -23.34 9.48
C GLU A 298 7.13 -22.70 8.12
N GLU A 299 6.26 -22.87 7.14
CA GLU A 299 6.50 -22.38 5.77
C GLU A 299 6.51 -20.85 5.72
N LYS A 300 5.47 -20.20 6.26
CA LYS A 300 5.38 -18.74 6.35
C LYS A 300 6.52 -18.15 7.19
N PHE A 301 6.93 -18.83 8.27
CA PHE A 301 8.11 -18.44 9.04
C PHE A 301 9.39 -18.47 8.19
N GLN A 302 9.64 -19.55 7.45
CA GLN A 302 10.84 -19.66 6.61
C GLN A 302 10.87 -18.63 5.50
N GLU A 303 9.72 -18.39 4.87
CA GLU A 303 9.57 -17.34 3.86
C GLU A 303 9.85 -15.96 4.46
N ARG A 304 9.22 -15.63 5.60
CA ARG A 304 9.43 -14.35 6.29
C ARG A 304 10.89 -14.11 6.64
N VAL A 305 11.55 -15.12 7.20
CA VAL A 305 12.96 -15.01 7.59
C VAL A 305 13.85 -14.79 6.37
N THR A 306 13.65 -15.58 5.31
CA THR A 306 14.49 -15.57 4.11
C THR A 306 14.30 -14.33 3.26
N LYS A 307 13.04 -13.93 3.00
CA LYS A 307 12.71 -12.83 2.09
C LYS A 307 12.71 -11.45 2.75
N HIS A 308 12.40 -11.36 4.05
CA HIS A 308 12.16 -10.06 4.72
C HIS A 308 13.13 -9.79 5.87
N LEU A 309 13.30 -10.73 6.81
CA LEU A 309 14.10 -10.49 8.01
C LEU A 309 15.60 -10.44 7.74
N ILE A 310 16.14 -11.39 6.98
CA ILE A 310 17.58 -11.45 6.67
C ILE A 310 18.03 -10.18 5.91
N PRO A 311 17.36 -9.76 4.80
CA PRO A 311 17.71 -8.51 4.13
C PRO A 311 17.60 -7.28 5.04
N CYS A 312 16.56 -7.24 5.90
CA CYS A 312 16.37 -6.15 6.86
C CYS A 312 17.51 -6.07 7.88
N LEU A 313 17.91 -7.20 8.49
CA LEU A 313 19.03 -7.25 9.44
C LEU A 313 20.37 -6.95 8.79
N ALA A 314 20.60 -7.42 7.57
CA ALA A 314 21.80 -7.12 6.81
C ALA A 314 21.89 -5.60 6.55
N GLN A 315 20.82 -4.99 6.05
CA GLN A 315 20.81 -3.56 5.76
C GLN A 315 20.83 -2.70 7.05
N PHE A 316 20.23 -3.18 8.13
CA PHE A 316 20.34 -2.57 9.46
C PHE A 316 21.80 -2.51 9.92
N SER A 317 22.55 -3.62 9.77
CA SER A 317 23.98 -3.65 10.15
C SER A 317 24.82 -2.66 9.33
N VAL A 318 24.53 -2.52 8.03
CA VAL A 318 25.19 -1.55 7.14
C VAL A 318 24.86 -0.11 7.54
N ALA A 319 23.57 0.19 7.80
CA ALA A 319 23.12 1.53 8.17
C ALA A 319 23.63 1.99 9.54
N MET A 320 23.87 1.08 10.48
CA MET A 320 24.38 1.42 11.82
C MET A 320 25.78 2.03 11.77
N ALA A 321 26.65 1.54 10.88
CA ALA A 321 28.03 2.03 10.65
C ALA A 321 28.85 2.37 11.92
N ASP A 322 28.56 1.72 13.05
CA ASP A 322 29.19 1.94 14.37
C ASP A 322 29.67 0.60 14.96
N ASP A 323 30.99 0.47 15.05
CA ASP A 323 31.69 -0.69 15.58
C ASP A 323 31.28 -1.07 17.01
N SER A 324 30.83 -0.09 17.80
CA SER A 324 30.44 -0.31 19.20
C SER A 324 29.13 -1.09 19.30
N LEU A 325 28.23 -0.94 18.33
CA LEU A 325 26.91 -1.59 18.31
C LEU A 325 26.91 -2.88 17.47
N TRP A 326 27.86 -3.05 16.57
CA TRP A 326 28.04 -4.29 15.80
C TRP A 326 28.34 -5.52 16.68
N LYS A 327 29.17 -5.36 17.72
CA LYS A 327 29.50 -6.44 18.65
C LYS A 327 28.25 -6.94 19.41
N PRO A 328 27.44 -6.07 20.04
CA PRO A 328 26.14 -6.45 20.61
C PRO A 328 25.22 -7.15 19.61
N LEU A 329 25.05 -6.63 18.39
CA LEU A 329 24.17 -7.21 17.39
C LEU A 329 24.59 -8.65 17.03
N ASN A 330 25.87 -8.84 16.70
CA ASN A 330 26.42 -10.16 16.38
C ASN A 330 26.32 -11.12 17.57
N TYR A 331 26.58 -10.63 18.78
CA TYR A 331 26.43 -11.44 19.99
C TYR A 331 24.99 -11.92 20.18
N GLN A 332 23.99 -11.05 20.00
CA GLN A 332 22.59 -11.42 20.11
C GLN A 332 22.19 -12.44 19.03
N ILE A 333 22.61 -12.25 17.78
CA ILE A 333 22.36 -13.23 16.70
C ILE A 333 23.01 -14.59 17.02
N LEU A 334 24.24 -14.58 17.55
CA LEU A 334 24.94 -15.79 17.97
C LEU A 334 24.22 -16.51 19.12
N LEU A 335 23.62 -15.80 20.07
CA LEU A 335 22.80 -16.44 21.11
C LEU A 335 21.62 -17.20 20.48
N LYS A 336 20.99 -16.66 19.44
CA LYS A 336 19.92 -17.34 18.69
C LYS A 336 20.43 -18.60 17.96
N THR A 337 21.72 -18.71 17.63
CA THR A 337 22.31 -19.93 17.06
C THR A 337 22.40 -21.10 18.03
N ARG A 338 22.22 -20.84 19.33
CA ARG A 338 22.24 -21.85 20.40
C ARG A 338 20.83 -22.32 20.80
N ASP A 339 19.81 -21.84 20.11
CA ASP A 339 18.42 -22.17 20.41
C ASP A 339 18.15 -23.69 20.35
N SER A 340 17.18 -24.12 21.15
CA SER A 340 16.74 -25.52 21.24
C SER A 340 16.33 -26.08 19.86
N SER A 341 15.81 -25.22 18.98
CA SER A 341 15.31 -25.63 17.69
C SER A 341 16.37 -25.58 16.57
N PRO A 342 16.56 -26.69 15.84
CA PRO A 342 17.54 -26.76 14.74
C PRO A 342 17.34 -25.70 13.65
N LYS A 343 16.12 -25.19 13.45
CA LYS A 343 15.80 -24.26 12.37
C LYS A 343 16.19 -22.82 12.74
N VAL A 344 15.88 -22.39 13.96
CA VAL A 344 16.37 -21.11 14.49
C VAL A 344 17.89 -21.11 14.51
N ARG A 345 18.52 -22.23 14.91
CA ARG A 345 19.98 -22.40 14.82
C ARG A 345 20.51 -22.19 13.40
N ARG A 346 19.96 -22.91 12.41
CA ARG A 346 20.37 -22.78 11.00
C ARG A 346 20.18 -21.36 10.46
N ARG A 347 19.09 -20.67 10.84
CA ARG A 347 18.80 -19.32 10.38
C ARG A 347 19.68 -18.28 11.06
N GLY A 348 19.94 -18.40 12.36
CA GLY A 348 20.93 -17.56 13.04
C GLY A 348 22.33 -17.68 12.41
N VAL A 349 22.72 -18.88 11.95
CA VAL A 349 23.98 -19.07 11.21
C VAL A 349 23.93 -18.39 9.84
N HIS A 350 22.83 -18.50 9.09
CA HIS A 350 22.68 -17.85 7.79
C HIS A 350 22.64 -16.32 7.90
N VAL A 351 21.95 -15.79 8.91
CA VAL A 351 21.98 -14.37 9.25
C VAL A 351 23.38 -13.97 9.66
N GLY A 352 24.04 -14.65 10.60
CA GLY A 352 25.41 -14.31 11.03
C GLY A 352 26.46 -14.36 9.92
N ALA A 353 26.26 -15.21 8.90
CA ALA A 353 27.11 -15.25 7.72
C ALA A 353 26.90 -14.04 6.78
N GLY A 354 25.71 -13.43 6.76
CA GLY A 354 25.36 -12.29 5.88
C GLY A 354 26.16 -11.01 6.18
N PRO A 355 26.14 -10.47 7.41
CA PRO A 355 26.99 -9.36 7.83
C PRO A 355 28.47 -9.72 7.72
N ALA A 356 28.88 -10.97 8.01
CA ALA A 356 30.27 -11.39 7.86
C ALA A 356 30.75 -11.34 6.39
N LEU A 357 29.88 -11.69 5.42
CA LEU A 357 30.17 -11.59 3.99
C LEU A 357 30.15 -10.13 3.48
N LEU A 358 29.24 -9.29 3.99
CA LEU A 358 29.22 -7.86 3.68
C LEU A 358 30.41 -7.10 4.30
N CYS A 359 30.85 -7.49 5.50
CA CYS A 359 32.04 -6.95 6.17
C CYS A 359 33.37 -7.43 5.56
N LEU A 360 33.38 -8.49 4.76
CA LEU A 360 34.53 -8.90 3.95
C LEU A 360 34.59 -8.17 2.59
N ALA A 361 33.55 -7.42 2.23
CA ALA A 361 33.47 -6.66 0.98
C ALA A 361 33.77 -5.13 1.04
N PRO A 362 34.39 -4.52 2.07
CA PRO A 362 34.76 -3.10 2.00
C PRO A 362 36.05 -2.84 1.20
N GLY A 363 36.50 -3.81 0.37
CA GLY A 363 37.76 -3.78 -0.37
C GLY A 363 37.67 -3.85 -1.89
N LEU A 364 36.48 -3.85 -2.50
CA LEU A 364 36.34 -3.77 -3.96
C LEU A 364 35.52 -2.53 -4.32
N GLY A 365 36.20 -1.39 -4.33
CA GLY A 365 35.74 -0.22 -5.04
C GLY A 365 35.75 -0.48 -6.54
N LEU A 366 34.62 -0.17 -7.19
CA LEU A 366 34.52 0.45 -8.51
C LEU A 366 33.13 1.06 -8.66
#